data_AF-D4DST0-F1
#
_entry.id   AF-D4DST0-F1
#
_cell.length_a   1.000
_cell.length_b   1.000
_cell.length_c   1.000
_cell.angle_alpha   90.00
_cell.angle_beta   90.00
_cell.angle_gamma   90.00
#
_symmetry.space_group_name_H-M   'P 1'
#
loop_
_entity.id
_entity.type
_entity.pdbx_description
1 polymer ?
#
loop_
_entity_poly.entity_id
_entity_poly.type
_entity_poly.pdbx_seq_one_letter_code
_entity_poly.pdbx_strand_id
1 'polypeptide(L)'
;MPHSNSLCCHLFCTVIDNFGDIGVSWRLSRILYNELGWQVTLWLDDETALRTLCPDLPALPCLYADIGLKVWREGEEWPQWPYRADIVIETFGCHLPNTVKKIYAIKTPYG
;
A
#
# COMPACT_ATOMS: atom_id res chain seq x y z
N MET A 1 16.38 -13.28 -0.60
CA MET A 1 16.13 -14.00 0.67
C MET A 1 15.23 -13.09 1.49
N PRO A 2 14.01 -13.47 1.90
CA PRO A 2 13.26 -12.65 2.83
C PRO A 2 14.01 -12.63 4.16
N HIS A 3 14.40 -11.44 4.62
CA HIS A 3 15.02 -11.27 5.92
C HIS A 3 14.00 -11.68 6.99
N SER A 4 14.39 -12.52 7.95
CA SER A 4 13.46 -13.11 8.95
C SER A 4 12.87 -12.12 9.95
N ASN A 5 12.96 -10.81 9.67
CA ASN A 5 12.42 -9.72 10.46
C ASN A 5 11.92 -8.54 9.58
N SER A 6 11.59 -8.82 8.31
CA SER A 6 11.09 -7.81 7.38
C SER A 6 9.67 -7.38 7.76
N LEU A 7 9.48 -6.07 8.00
CA LEU A 7 8.18 -5.51 8.33
C LEU A 7 7.22 -5.62 7.14
N CYS A 8 5.99 -6.06 7.41
CA CYS A 8 4.90 -6.07 6.45
C CYS A 8 4.18 -4.71 6.46
N CYS A 9 4.27 -4.00 5.33
CA CYS A 9 3.67 -2.68 5.14
C CYS A 9 2.56 -2.73 4.07
N HIS A 10 1.37 -2.28 4.44
CA HIS A 10 0.28 -2.03 3.49
C HIS A 10 0.08 -0.53 3.30
N LEU A 11 0.31 -0.05 2.08
CA LEU A 11 0.16 1.34 1.68
C LEU A 11 -1.10 1.48 0.84
N PHE A 12 -1.98 2.43 1.19
CA PHE A 12 -3.23 2.67 0.49
C PHE A 12 -3.19 4.03 -0.18
N CYS A 13 -3.45 4.06 -1.48
CA CYS A 13 -3.48 5.26 -2.32
C CYS A 13 -4.84 5.34 -3.00
N THR A 14 -5.57 6.43 -2.77
CA THR A 14 -6.74 6.79 -3.57
C THR A 14 -6.27 7.80 -4.59
N VAL A 15 -6.38 7.50 -5.88
CA VAL A 15 -5.83 8.35 -6.94
C VAL A 15 -6.79 9.53 -7.18
N ILE A 16 -6.48 10.70 -6.62
CA ILE A 16 -7.28 11.92 -6.82
C ILE A 16 -6.65 12.79 -7.91
N ASP A 17 -5.33 12.98 -7.84
CA ASP A 17 -4.52 13.50 -8.94
C ASP A 17 -3.79 12.34 -9.62
N ASN A 18 -4.23 12.03 -10.84
CA ASN A 18 -3.80 10.88 -11.64
C ASN A 18 -2.29 10.61 -11.54
N PHE A 19 -1.43 11.62 -11.63
CA PHE A 19 0.03 11.36 -11.66
C PHE A 19 0.76 11.67 -10.35
N GLY A 20 0.27 12.63 -9.56
CA GLY A 20 0.93 13.04 -8.32
C GLY A 20 0.88 11.95 -7.27
N ASP A 21 -0.32 11.51 -6.92
CA ASP A 21 -0.57 10.63 -5.77
C ASP A 21 0.01 9.23 -6.01
N ILE A 22 -0.28 8.65 -7.19
CA ILE A 22 0.20 7.31 -7.54
C ILE A 22 1.71 7.29 -7.74
N GLY A 23 2.30 8.34 -8.31
CA GLY A 23 3.74 8.43 -8.53
C GLY A 23 4.51 8.49 -7.22
N VAL A 24 4.02 9.27 -6.25
CA VAL A 24 4.60 9.32 -4.91
C VAL A 24 4.44 7.99 -4.18
N SER A 25 3.24 7.40 -4.19
CA SER A 25 2.95 6.13 -3.53
C SER A 25 3.76 4.96 -4.11
N TRP A 26 3.94 4.93 -5.43
CA TRP A 26 4.80 3.96 -6.11
C TRP A 26 6.26 4.13 -5.72
N ARG A 27 6.78 5.37 -5.77
CA ARG A 27 8.16 5.68 -5.38
C ARG A 27 8.42 5.33 -3.92
N LEU A 28 7.50 5.66 -3.02
CA LEU A 28 7.60 5.31 -1.61
C LEU A 28 7.64 3.79 -1.42
N SER A 29 6.75 3.05 -2.08
CA SER A 29 6.72 1.58 -2.01
C SER A 29 8.06 0.96 -2.41
N ARG A 30 8.67 1.47 -3.48
CA ARG A 30 10.00 1.02 -3.95
C ARG A 30 11.11 1.35 -2.96
N ILE A 31 11.09 2.52 -2.32
CA ILE A 31 12.07 2.90 -1.28
C ILE A 31 11.94 1.99 -0.06
N LEU A 32 10.72 1.76 0.43
CA LEU A 32 10.48 0.90 1.60
C LEU A 32 10.97 -0.54 1.36
N TYR A 33 10.74 -1.08 0.16
CA TYR A 33 11.26 -2.40 -0.19
C TYR A 33 12.78 -2.40 -0.36
N ASN A 34 13.34 -1.53 -1.21
CA ASN A 34 14.75 -1.57 -1.57
C ASN A 34 15.69 -1.14 -0.44
N GLU A 35 15.34 -0.07 0.29
CA GLU A 35 16.23 0.56 1.26
C GLU A 35 16.02 0.02 2.67
N LEU A 36 14.78 -0.32 3.03
CA LEU A 36 14.44 -0.81 4.37
C LEU A 36 14.22 -2.33 4.43
N GLY A 37 14.16 -2.99 3.27
CA GLY A 37 13.94 -4.44 3.18
C GLY A 37 12.54 -4.86 3.63
N TRP A 38 11.53 -3.98 3.56
CA TRP A 38 10.16 -4.27 3.99
C TRP A 38 9.38 -5.05 2.93
N GLN A 39 8.43 -5.87 3.37
CA GLN A 39 7.43 -6.46 2.47
C GLN A 39 6.31 -5.46 2.23
N VAL A 40 6.17 -4.96 1.01
CA VAL A 40 5.25 -3.86 0.70
C VAL A 40 4.11 -4.35 -0.19
N THR A 41 2.89 -4.01 0.19
CA THR A 41 1.71 -4.07 -0.69
C THR A 41 1.16 -2.67 -0.88
N LEU A 42 1.05 -2.22 -2.13
CA LEU A 42 0.36 -1.00 -2.53
C LEU A 42 -1.06 -1.37 -3.00
N TRP A 43 -2.04 -0.77 -2.32
CA TRP A 43 -3.45 -0.82 -2.68
C TRP A 43 -3.84 0.47 -3.39
N LEU A 44 -4.57 0.32 -4.50
CA LEU A 44 -5.04 1.42 -5.32
C LEU A 44 -6.48 1.18 -5.75
N ASP A 45 -7.22 2.26 -5.99
CA ASP A 45 -8.60 2.23 -6.48
C ASP A 45 -8.70 2.08 -8.01
N ASP A 46 -7.71 2.63 -8.74
CA ASP A 46 -7.54 2.52 -10.19
C ASP A 46 -6.05 2.41 -10.59
N GLU A 47 -5.75 1.45 -11.47
CA GLU A 47 -4.41 1.17 -11.99
C GLU A 47 -4.04 1.99 -13.22
N THR A 48 -4.99 2.70 -13.84
CA THR A 48 -4.80 3.43 -15.11
C THR A 48 -3.59 4.36 -15.06
N ALA A 49 -3.45 5.14 -13.99
CA ALA A 49 -2.32 6.04 -13.88
C ALA A 49 -1.00 5.31 -13.55
N LEU A 50 -1.05 4.23 -12.77
CA LEU A 50 0.12 3.39 -12.52
C LEU A 50 0.62 2.74 -13.82
N ARG A 51 -0.29 2.30 -14.70
CA ARG A 51 0.05 1.76 -16.04
C ARG A 51 0.76 2.78 -16.92
N THR A 52 0.53 4.07 -16.73
CA THR A 52 1.28 5.10 -17.45
C THR A 52 2.73 5.19 -16.97
N LEU A 53 2.97 5.00 -15.67
CA LEU A 53 4.32 4.95 -15.08
C LEU A 53 5.02 3.60 -15.30
N CYS A 54 4.24 2.52 -15.41
CA CYS A 54 4.70 1.14 -15.57
C CYS A 54 3.93 0.49 -16.73
N PRO A 55 4.33 0.74 -17.99
CA PRO A 55 3.59 0.24 -19.17
C PRO A 55 3.45 -1.28 -19.23
N ASP A 56 4.44 -2.02 -18.70
CA ASP A 56 4.47 -3.48 -18.69
C ASP A 56 3.78 -4.09 -17.45
N LEU A 57 3.01 -3.30 -16.70
CA LEU A 57 2.31 -3.75 -15.51
C LEU A 57 1.34 -4.89 -15.86
N PRO A 58 1.39 -6.06 -15.19
CA PRO A 58 0.40 -7.13 -15.38
C PRO A 58 -1.02 -6.71 -14.92
N ALA A 59 -2.01 -7.56 -15.15
CA ALA A 59 -3.33 -7.37 -14.53
C ALA A 59 -3.23 -7.54 -13.00
N LEU A 60 -3.90 -6.67 -12.23
CA LEU A 60 -3.97 -6.80 -10.78
C LEU A 60 -4.98 -7.88 -10.35
N PRO A 61 -4.76 -8.57 -9.21
CA PRO A 61 -3.62 -8.41 -8.32
C PRO A 61 -2.35 -9.07 -8.88
N CYS A 62 -1.20 -8.43 -8.68
CA CYS A 62 0.09 -8.97 -9.13
C CYS A 62 1.23 -8.64 -8.18
N LEU A 63 2.38 -9.29 -8.38
CA LEU A 63 3.65 -8.87 -7.82
C LEU A 63 4.44 -8.20 -8.95
N TYR A 64 4.81 -6.93 -8.76
CA TYR A 64 5.56 -6.17 -9.76
C TYR A 64 6.71 -5.40 -9.11
N ALA A 65 7.93 -5.61 -9.61
CA ALA A 65 9.16 -5.11 -8.99
C ALA A 65 9.21 -5.38 -7.47
N ASP A 66 8.83 -6.59 -7.08
CA ASP A 66 8.74 -7.09 -5.70
C ASP A 66 7.73 -6.37 -4.78
N ILE A 67 6.90 -5.49 -5.33
CA ILE A 67 5.79 -4.84 -4.63
C ILE A 67 4.50 -5.58 -4.94
N GLY A 68 3.75 -5.97 -3.91
CA GLY A 68 2.40 -6.51 -4.08
C GLY A 68 1.45 -5.39 -4.53
N LEU A 69 0.75 -5.56 -5.63
CA LEU A 69 -0.21 -4.59 -6.16
C LEU A 69 -1.60 -5.19 -6.12
N LYS A 70 -2.54 -4.46 -5.50
CA LYS A 70 -3.91 -4.92 -5.29
C LYS A 70 -4.90 -3.78 -5.44
N VAL A 71 -6.15 -4.14 -5.75
CA VAL A 71 -7.26 -3.18 -5.85
C VAL A 71 -8.02 -3.13 -4.54
N TRP A 72 -8.32 -1.92 -4.07
CA TRP A 72 -9.29 -1.66 -3.00
C TRP A 72 -9.87 -0.26 -3.19
N ARG A 73 -11.19 -0.13 -3.00
CA ARG A 73 -11.88 1.17 -3.09
C ARG A 73 -12.51 1.55 -1.77
N GLU A 74 -12.56 2.85 -1.51
CA GLU A 74 -13.24 3.38 -0.32
C GLU A 74 -14.71 2.92 -0.30
N GLY A 75 -15.15 2.44 0.86
CA GLY A 75 -16.50 1.89 1.06
C GLY A 75 -16.62 0.38 0.77
N GLU A 76 -15.63 -0.24 0.12
CA GLU A 76 -15.57 -1.71 0.02
C GLU A 76 -15.22 -2.33 1.38
N GLU A 77 -15.60 -3.60 1.56
CA GLU A 77 -15.18 -4.36 2.74
C GLU A 77 -13.67 -4.37 2.87
N TRP A 78 -13.21 -4.39 4.12
CA TRP A 78 -11.79 -4.38 4.40
C TRP A 78 -11.10 -5.60 3.78
N PRO A 79 -9.99 -5.44 3.02
CA PRO A 79 -9.34 -6.57 2.41
C PRO A 79 -8.85 -7.55 3.49
N GLN A 80 -9.26 -8.80 3.37
CA GLN A 80 -8.68 -9.84 4.21
C GLN A 80 -7.25 -10.11 3.72
N TRP A 81 -6.27 -9.57 4.44
CA TRP A 81 -4.87 -9.90 4.22
C TRP A 81 -4.51 -11.23 4.91
N PRO A 82 -3.69 -12.08 4.25
CA PRO A 82 -3.29 -13.37 4.82
C PRO A 82 -2.42 -13.25 6.07
N TYR A 83 -1.79 -12.09 6.30
CA TYR A 83 -0.95 -11.80 7.46
C TYR A 83 -1.34 -10.45 8.06
N ARG A 84 -1.17 -10.29 9.38
CA ARG A 84 -1.34 -9.00 10.04
C ARG A 84 -0.25 -8.06 9.52
N ALA A 85 -0.64 -6.91 8.98
CA ALA A 85 0.31 -5.84 8.68
C ALA A 85 1.07 -5.44 9.97
N ASP A 86 2.35 -5.08 9.86
CA ASP A 86 3.06 -4.39 10.93
C ASP A 86 2.79 -2.88 10.85
N ILE A 87 2.70 -2.37 9.63
CA ILE A 87 2.51 -0.95 9.33
C ILE A 87 1.40 -0.80 8.28
N VAL A 88 0.53 0.18 8.50
CA VAL A 88 -0.49 0.61 7.54
C VAL A 88 -0.30 2.10 7.29
N ILE A 89 -0.22 2.50 6.02
CA ILE A 89 -0.01 3.88 5.60
C ILE A 89 -1.20 4.34 4.75
N GLU A 90 -1.90 5.37 5.21
CA GLU A 90 -2.87 6.12 4.40
C GLU A 90 -2.12 7.19 3.62
N THR A 91 -2.28 7.22 2.29
CA THR A 91 -1.74 8.30 1.45
C THR A 91 -2.86 9.04 0.73
N PHE A 92 -2.67 10.33 0.50
CA PHE A 92 -3.46 11.22 -0.37
C PHE A 92 -4.97 10.94 -0.43
N GLY A 93 -5.73 11.57 0.47
CA GLY A 93 -7.20 11.50 0.45
C GLY A 93 -7.79 10.10 0.66
N CYS A 94 -6.97 9.07 0.89
CA CYS A 94 -7.44 7.76 1.26
C CYS A 94 -7.96 7.78 2.70
N HIS A 95 -9.19 7.31 2.87
CA HIS A 95 -9.82 7.19 4.18
C HIS A 95 -10.10 5.71 4.49
N LEU A 96 -9.24 5.07 5.29
CA LEU A 96 -9.49 3.70 5.72
C LEU A 96 -10.63 3.68 6.75
N PRO A 97 -11.37 2.56 6.82
CA PRO A 97 -12.43 2.38 7.80
C PRO A 97 -11.93 2.61 9.23
N ASN A 98 -12.76 3.25 10.06
CA ASN A 98 -12.43 3.50 11.48
C ASN A 98 -12.09 2.22 12.26
N THR A 99 -12.61 1.06 11.83
CA THR A 99 -12.26 -0.25 12.39
C THR A 99 -10.79 -0.58 12.21
N VAL A 100 -10.23 -0.32 11.02
CA VAL A 100 -8.80 -0.48 10.72
C VAL A 100 -7.97 0.48 11.53
N LYS A 101 -8.36 1.77 11.55
CA LYS A 101 -7.68 2.80 12.34
C LYS A 101 -7.58 2.43 13.80
N LYS A 102 -8.60 1.78 14.39
CA LYS A 102 -8.55 1.29 15.77
C LYS A 102 -7.57 0.14 15.97
N ILE A 103 -7.43 -0.77 15.01
CA ILE A 103 -6.51 -1.92 15.07
C ILE A 103 -5.05 -1.47 14.94
N TYR A 104 -4.82 -0.47 14.07
CA TYR A 104 -3.50 0.03 13.68
C TYR A 104 -3.15 1.38 14.27
N ALA A 105 -3.98 1.91 15.17
CA ALA A 105 -3.66 3.11 15.91
C ALA A 105 -2.32 2.89 16.61
N ILE A 106 -1.37 3.79 16.35
CA ILE A 106 -0.15 3.87 17.14
C ILE A 106 -0.62 4.09 18.58
N LYS A 107 -0.45 3.08 19.43
CA LYS A 107 -0.55 3.29 20.87
C LYS A 107 0.65 4.15 21.25
N THR A 108 0.44 5.45 21.39
CA THR A 108 1.43 6.30 22.05
C THR A 108 1.71 5.68 23.42
N PRO A 109 2.97 5.38 23.78
CA PRO A 109 3.28 4.80 25.09
C PRO A 109 3.01 5.75 26.26
N TYR A 110 2.66 7.00 26.00
CA TYR A 110 2.31 7.99 27.01
C TYR A 110 1.17 8.87 26.48
N GLY A 111 0.23 9.20 27.39
CA GLY A 111 -1.05 9.86 27.10
C GLY A 111 -0.96 11.25 26.48
#